data_AF-A0A7W4W451-F1
#
_entry.id   AF-A0A7W4W451-F1
#
_cell.length_a   1.000
_cell.length_b   1.000
_cell.length_c   1.000
_cell.angle_alpha   90.00
_cell.angle_beta   90.00
_cell.angle_gamma   90.00
#
_symmetry.space_group_name_H-M   'P 1'
#
loop_
_entity.id
_entity.type
_entity.pdbx_description
1 polymer ?
#
loop_
_entity_poly.entity_id
_entity_poly.type
_entity_poly.pdbx_seq_one_letter_code
_entity_poly.pdbx_strand_id
1 'polypeptide(L)'
;MTVPVLLAQHSPESLLAAQPPGGLVAIAYGLERFWSSEGGEERLIAVYQRQEQGTTFIVQSDSKPLRETLKAHAGDLATLASELQTDVFSTNTAIALDPVHIPKPWGGEIWYTGMEDRGLAGAGHAGRSVPLPWVLSALPDQLVAGRERGIVLLKILAPRPEEVFGDLYFELHEEKREVYVVTAVDESAWPDGTGAIRFGFDPAVRAQYDSDSEFRSAFASAVADYEAVRRKIDEELDRRAETEGRAADREAWLADLPAELTAEEKSQRDAMNRFTALKPLRVGDVVKVPTLTPHSLQHGVRTVEFQTPVYERLIVAFAQKVLTQKHWDTAKAIELMNLEPEPEAPFEVLVESEGVCVERIVDFPDFEVQRYTVAPGYTVSIPSPSDYAVLMQVQGELPLGVCPLQAEQAVLLPQNWRGLEIEHKGAKPLIFLVALPR
;
A
#
# COMPACT_ATOMS: atom_id res chain seq x y z
N MET A 1 2.54 42.78 8.46
CA MET A 1 1.23 42.86 7.75
C MET A 1 0.43 41.67 8.21
N THR A 2 -0.85 41.84 8.56
CA THR A 2 -1.72 40.72 8.97
C THR A 2 -2.08 39.88 7.75
N VAL A 3 -2.18 38.55 7.86
CA VAL A 3 -2.64 37.69 6.76
C VAL A 3 -4.18 37.67 6.75
N PRO A 4 -4.88 38.34 5.82
CA PRO A 4 -6.33 38.27 5.75
C PRO A 4 -6.77 36.87 5.32
N VAL A 5 -7.88 36.39 5.90
CA VAL A 5 -8.49 35.11 5.52
C VAL A 5 -9.63 35.37 4.56
N LEU A 6 -9.46 34.96 3.30
CA LEU A 6 -10.50 34.96 2.27
C LEU A 6 -11.40 33.73 2.44
N LEU A 7 -12.63 33.79 1.90
CA LEU A 7 -13.57 32.67 1.93
C LEU A 7 -13.83 32.18 0.51
N ALA A 8 -13.52 30.92 0.23
CA ALA A 8 -13.91 30.27 -1.02
C ALA A 8 -15.24 29.52 -0.83
N GLN A 9 -16.12 29.61 -1.84
CA GLN A 9 -17.37 28.83 -1.87
C GLN A 9 -17.14 27.40 -2.40
N HIS A 10 -16.03 27.17 -3.10
CA HIS A 10 -15.63 25.89 -3.72
C HIS A 10 -14.11 25.69 -3.53
N SER A 11 -13.40 25.23 -4.56
CA SER A 11 -11.94 25.09 -4.56
C SER A 11 -11.23 26.42 -4.23
N PRO A 12 -10.21 26.41 -3.36
CA PRO A 12 -9.40 27.59 -3.07
C PRO A 12 -8.53 28.05 -4.24
N GLU A 13 -8.25 27.20 -5.23
CA GLU A 13 -7.34 27.50 -6.36
C GLU A 13 -7.82 28.67 -7.22
N SER A 14 -9.13 28.71 -7.54
CA SER A 14 -9.71 29.80 -8.35
C SER A 14 -9.53 31.17 -7.68
N LEU A 15 -9.64 31.21 -6.35
CA LEU A 15 -9.48 32.44 -5.58
C LEU A 15 -8.00 32.82 -5.44
N LEU A 16 -7.11 31.83 -5.30
CA LEU A 16 -5.66 32.02 -5.28
C LEU A 16 -5.15 32.57 -6.62
N ALA A 17 -5.65 32.06 -7.76
CA ALA A 17 -5.28 32.50 -9.09
C ALA A 17 -5.55 34.00 -9.30
N ALA A 18 -6.61 34.53 -8.68
CA ALA A 18 -6.99 35.93 -8.71
C ALA A 18 -6.13 36.85 -7.81
N GLN A 19 -5.32 36.30 -6.90
CA GLN A 19 -4.43 37.10 -6.05
C GLN A 19 -3.10 37.37 -6.76
N PRO A 20 -2.50 38.57 -6.61
CA PRO A 20 -1.18 38.83 -7.17
C PRO A 20 -0.11 37.91 -6.53
N PRO A 21 0.99 37.60 -7.24
CA PRO A 21 2.13 36.93 -6.64
C PRO A 21 2.79 37.83 -5.56
N GLY A 22 3.34 37.19 -4.53
CA GLY A 22 4.00 37.86 -3.39
C GLY A 22 3.09 38.02 -2.16
N GLY A 23 3.68 37.78 -0.99
CA GLY A 23 2.97 37.77 0.29
C GLY A 23 2.24 36.45 0.58
N LEU A 24 1.68 36.35 1.79
CA LEU A 24 0.86 35.21 2.21
C LEU A 24 -0.62 35.48 1.95
N VAL A 25 -1.32 34.48 1.42
CA VAL A 25 -2.78 34.52 1.21
C VAL A 25 -3.38 33.35 2.00
N ALA A 26 -4.28 33.63 2.95
CA ALA A 26 -5.04 32.58 3.63
C ALA A 26 -6.44 32.47 3.00
N ILE A 27 -6.88 31.24 2.70
CA ILE A 27 -8.20 30.95 2.14
C ILE A 27 -8.86 29.86 2.99
N ALA A 28 -10.04 30.17 3.52
CA ALA A 28 -10.89 29.18 4.18
C ALA A 28 -11.87 28.56 3.19
N TYR A 29 -12.08 27.25 3.28
CA TYR A 29 -12.96 26.49 2.39
C TYR A 29 -13.51 25.24 3.10
N GLY A 30 -14.52 24.62 2.49
CA GLY A 30 -15.10 23.36 2.94
C GLY A 30 -14.56 22.18 2.13
N LEU A 31 -14.25 21.08 2.79
CA LEU A 31 -13.86 19.80 2.20
C LEU A 31 -14.87 18.73 2.58
N GLU A 32 -15.54 18.15 1.60
CA GLU A 32 -16.36 16.95 1.82
C GLU A 32 -15.46 15.78 2.26
N ARG A 33 -15.85 15.08 3.33
CA ARG A 33 -15.17 13.87 3.82
C ARG A 33 -15.49 12.67 2.95
N PHE A 34 -15.09 12.71 1.68
CA PHE A 34 -15.36 11.65 0.71
C PHE A 34 -14.73 10.29 1.08
N TRP A 35 -13.74 10.28 1.96
CA TRP A 35 -13.09 9.08 2.50
C TRP A 35 -13.87 8.42 3.64
N SER A 36 -14.93 9.05 4.14
CA SER A 36 -15.70 8.51 5.26
C SER A 36 -17.13 8.11 4.87
N SER A 37 -17.54 6.91 5.26
CA SER A 37 -18.92 6.42 5.07
C SER A 37 -19.96 7.21 5.88
N GLU A 38 -19.55 7.89 6.96
CA GLU A 38 -20.42 8.83 7.68
C GLU A 38 -20.62 10.15 6.90
N GLY A 39 -19.80 10.40 5.88
CA GLY A 39 -19.79 11.64 5.11
C GLY A 39 -19.46 12.87 5.96
N GLY A 40 -19.96 14.03 5.57
CA GLY A 40 -19.78 15.30 6.30
C GLY A 40 -18.78 16.25 5.64
N GLU A 41 -18.55 17.39 6.28
CA GLU A 41 -17.71 18.48 5.76
C GLU A 41 -16.70 18.92 6.83
N GLU A 42 -15.46 19.08 6.43
CA GLU A 42 -14.40 19.70 7.23
C GLU A 42 -14.13 21.11 6.74
N ARG A 43 -14.03 22.04 7.68
CA ARG A 43 -13.62 23.41 7.37
C ARG A 43 -12.11 23.50 7.48
N LEU A 44 -11.46 23.94 6.42
CA LEU A 44 -10.01 24.07 6.33
C LEU A 44 -9.60 25.53 6.08
N ILE A 45 -8.39 25.89 6.49
CA ILE A 45 -7.69 27.08 6.02
C ILE A 45 -6.37 26.62 5.41
N ALA A 46 -6.16 27.00 4.15
CA ALA A 46 -4.87 26.88 3.50
C ALA A 46 -4.21 28.26 3.38
N VAL A 47 -2.91 28.32 3.65
CA VAL A 47 -2.10 29.54 3.52
C VAL A 47 -1.09 29.32 2.41
N TYR A 48 -1.15 30.19 1.42
CA TYR A 48 -0.39 30.09 0.19
C TYR A 48 0.67 31.18 0.10
N GLN A 49 1.78 30.82 -0.52
CA GLN A 49 2.78 31.76 -1.02
C GLN A 49 3.06 31.41 -2.49
N ARG A 50 2.58 32.27 -3.39
CA ARG A 50 2.83 32.11 -4.83
C ARG A 50 4.25 32.57 -5.18
N GLN A 51 4.96 31.76 -5.94
CA GLN A 51 6.29 32.03 -6.47
C GLN A 51 6.25 31.92 -8.00
N GLU A 52 7.29 32.40 -8.68
CA GLU A 52 7.36 32.31 -10.16
C GLU A 52 7.35 30.86 -10.66
N GLN A 53 7.92 29.94 -9.89
CA GLN A 53 8.13 28.54 -10.29
C GLN A 53 7.10 27.57 -9.70
N GLY A 54 6.12 28.05 -8.93
CA GLY A 54 5.12 27.21 -8.28
C GLY A 54 4.46 27.87 -7.07
N THR A 55 3.64 27.11 -6.37
CA THR A 55 2.96 27.55 -5.16
C THR A 55 3.42 26.70 -4.00
N THR A 56 3.89 27.35 -2.93
CA THR A 56 4.10 26.70 -1.63
C THR A 56 2.93 26.97 -0.70
N PHE A 57 2.55 26.01 0.12
CA PHE A 57 1.38 26.15 0.98
C PHE A 57 1.46 25.30 2.25
N ILE A 58 0.63 25.65 3.22
CA ILE A 58 0.27 24.80 4.36
C ILE A 58 -1.26 24.69 4.42
N VAL A 59 -1.78 23.64 5.03
CA VAL A 59 -3.23 23.44 5.23
C VAL A 59 -3.50 22.90 6.63
N GLN A 60 -4.53 23.45 7.28
CA GLN A 60 -4.91 23.12 8.65
C GLN A 60 -6.43 23.21 8.83
N SER A 61 -6.94 22.58 9.88
CA SER A 61 -8.35 22.72 10.27
C SER A 61 -8.68 24.17 10.67
N ASP A 62 -9.80 24.68 10.16
CA ASP A 62 -10.30 26.02 10.46
C ASP A 62 -10.74 26.12 11.92
N SER A 63 -9.88 26.70 12.75
CA SER A 63 -10.11 26.88 14.18
C SER A 63 -9.89 28.32 14.61
N LYS A 64 -10.51 28.71 15.73
CA LYS A 64 -10.27 30.03 16.33
C LYS A 64 -8.78 30.27 16.65
N PRO A 65 -8.03 29.33 17.27
CA PRO A 65 -6.60 29.50 17.51
C PRO A 65 -5.79 29.72 16.22
N LEU A 66 -6.11 28.98 15.15
CA LEU A 66 -5.44 29.18 13.86
C LEU A 66 -5.70 30.59 13.33
N ARG A 67 -6.96 31.04 13.33
CA ARG A 67 -7.32 32.40 12.88
C ARG A 67 -6.65 33.50 13.69
N GLU A 68 -6.46 33.30 14.99
CA GLU A 68 -5.72 34.24 15.85
C GLU A 68 -4.23 34.27 15.52
N THR A 69 -3.63 33.09 15.31
CA THR A 69 -2.23 32.95 14.86
C THR A 69 -2.00 33.68 13.54
N LEU A 70 -2.85 33.46 12.53
CA LEU A 70 -2.73 34.11 11.21
C LEU A 70 -2.87 35.64 11.27
N LYS A 71 -3.70 36.16 12.18
CA LYS A 71 -3.84 37.61 12.39
C LYS A 71 -2.58 38.23 13.00
N ALA A 72 -1.92 37.51 13.92
CA ALA A 72 -0.72 37.97 14.60
C ALA A 72 0.55 37.73 13.77
N HIS A 73 0.53 36.77 12.84
CA HIS A 73 1.70 36.39 12.05
C HIS A 73 2.20 37.52 11.14
N ALA A 74 3.51 37.73 11.15
CA ALA A 74 4.18 38.73 10.32
C ALA A 74 5.42 38.18 9.58
N GLY A 75 5.64 36.86 9.62
CA GLY A 75 6.76 36.18 8.96
C GLY A 75 6.39 35.57 7.60
N ASP A 76 7.30 34.73 7.08
CA ASP A 76 7.08 33.94 5.88
C ASP A 76 6.31 32.64 6.19
N LEU A 77 6.05 31.84 5.14
CA LEU A 77 5.32 30.59 5.26
C LEU A 77 6.10 29.55 6.07
N ALA A 78 7.43 29.51 5.97
CA ALA A 78 8.27 28.57 6.70
C ALA A 78 8.25 28.82 8.21
N THR A 79 8.28 30.10 8.61
CA THR A 79 8.13 30.51 10.02
C THR A 79 6.76 30.10 10.54
N LEU A 80 5.70 30.37 9.78
CA LEU A 80 4.34 29.96 10.14
C LEU A 80 4.21 28.44 10.29
N ALA A 81 4.77 27.69 9.35
CA ALA A 81 4.75 26.23 9.38
C ALA A 81 5.47 25.68 10.62
N SER A 82 6.60 26.29 10.99
CA SER A 82 7.31 25.96 12.23
C SER A 82 6.49 26.30 13.48
N GLU A 83 5.78 27.43 13.52
CA GLU A 83 4.90 27.78 14.65
C GLU A 83 3.73 26.79 14.80
N LEU A 84 3.18 26.35 13.66
CA LEU A 84 2.06 25.42 13.59
C LEU A 84 2.48 23.94 13.63
N GLN A 85 3.78 23.64 13.71
CA GLN A 85 4.34 22.28 13.67
C GLN A 85 3.82 21.45 12.49
N THR A 86 3.78 22.07 11.31
CA THR A 86 3.32 21.46 10.06
C THR A 86 4.36 21.61 8.97
N ASP A 87 4.27 20.81 7.91
CA ASP A 87 5.16 20.93 6.76
C ASP A 87 4.70 21.96 5.74
N VAL A 88 5.67 22.48 4.98
CA VAL A 88 5.41 23.32 3.81
C VAL A 88 5.39 22.43 2.57
N PHE A 89 4.25 22.37 1.91
CA PHE A 89 4.06 21.65 0.66
C PHE A 89 4.37 22.56 -0.53
N SER A 90 4.69 21.96 -1.68
CA SER A 90 4.91 22.68 -2.93
C SER A 90 4.32 21.94 -4.11
N THR A 91 3.90 22.68 -5.13
CA THR A 91 3.42 22.13 -6.40
C THR A 91 4.54 21.60 -7.30
N ASN A 92 5.81 21.85 -6.97
CA ASN A 92 6.95 21.51 -7.84
C ASN A 92 8.04 20.67 -7.15
N THR A 93 7.83 20.24 -5.90
CA THR A 93 8.72 19.33 -5.18
C THR A 93 7.99 18.05 -4.81
N ALA A 94 8.73 16.97 -4.62
CA ALA A 94 8.17 15.73 -4.09
C ALA A 94 7.54 15.98 -2.70
N ILE A 95 6.36 15.41 -2.47
CA ILE A 95 5.64 15.47 -1.20
C ILE A 95 5.81 14.13 -0.50
N ALA A 96 6.43 14.13 0.69
CA ALA A 96 6.57 12.93 1.50
C ALA A 96 5.20 12.38 1.90
N LEU A 97 5.03 11.06 1.79
CA LEU A 97 3.84 10.35 2.25
C LEU A 97 4.12 9.73 3.62
N ASP A 98 3.23 10.01 4.57
CA ASP A 98 3.27 9.48 5.92
C ASP A 98 2.22 8.37 6.05
N PRO A 99 2.63 7.11 6.15
CA PRO A 99 1.70 6.00 6.03
C PRO A 99 0.84 5.79 7.29
N VAL A 100 -0.34 5.21 7.09
CA VAL A 100 -1.15 4.68 8.18
C VAL A 100 -0.98 3.16 8.27
N HIS A 101 -0.80 2.64 9.49
CA HIS A 101 -0.62 1.21 9.76
C HIS A 101 -1.94 0.57 10.17
N ILE A 102 -2.39 -0.42 9.41
CA ILE A 102 -3.63 -1.16 9.64
C ILE A 102 -3.28 -2.54 10.20
N PRO A 103 -3.55 -2.83 11.49
CA PRO A 103 -3.21 -4.11 12.08
C PRO A 103 -4.05 -5.24 11.47
N LYS A 104 -3.40 -6.39 11.27
CA LYS A 104 -4.02 -7.63 10.80
C LYS A 104 -3.54 -8.79 11.67
N PRO A 105 -4.30 -9.89 11.79
CA PRO A 105 -3.82 -11.08 12.48
C PRO A 105 -2.46 -11.57 11.95
N TRP A 106 -2.20 -11.37 10.66
CA TRP A 106 -0.97 -11.79 10.01
C TRP A 106 0.19 -10.79 10.06
N GLY A 107 0.00 -9.62 10.69
CA GLY A 107 0.95 -8.50 10.68
C GLY A 107 0.22 -7.19 10.45
N GLY A 108 0.36 -6.62 9.26
CA GLY A 108 -0.42 -5.44 8.92
C GLY A 108 -0.31 -5.02 7.46
N GLU A 109 -1.19 -4.10 7.10
CA GLU A 109 -1.06 -3.31 5.88
C GLU A 109 -0.49 -1.93 6.25
N ILE A 110 0.33 -1.36 5.39
CA ILE A 110 0.89 -0.01 5.56
C ILE A 110 0.45 0.81 4.34
N TRP A 111 -0.43 1.77 4.53
CA TRP A 111 -1.06 2.51 3.43
C TRP A 111 -0.45 3.90 3.28
N TYR A 112 0.07 4.22 2.10
CA TYR A 112 0.73 5.51 1.82
C TYR A 112 -0.20 6.52 1.15
N THR A 113 -1.22 6.05 0.46
CA THR A 113 -2.22 6.88 -0.22
C THR A 113 -3.66 6.52 0.18
N GLY A 114 -3.82 5.72 1.23
CA GLY A 114 -5.11 5.27 1.72
C GLY A 114 -5.97 6.44 2.22
N MET A 115 -7.20 6.53 1.68
CA MET A 115 -8.19 7.55 2.05
C MET A 115 -9.55 6.86 2.19
N GLU A 116 -9.70 6.07 3.25
CA GLU A 116 -10.95 5.35 3.58
C GLU A 116 -11.19 5.35 5.10
N ASP A 117 -12.40 5.00 5.55
CA ASP A 117 -12.76 4.92 6.98
C ASP A 117 -11.78 4.11 7.83
N ARG A 118 -11.20 3.06 7.23
CA ARG A 118 -10.30 2.14 7.92
C ARG A 118 -8.90 2.73 8.13
N GLY A 119 -8.52 3.71 7.32
CA GLY A 119 -7.16 4.23 7.27
C GLY A 119 -7.06 5.50 6.44
N LEU A 120 -6.61 6.57 7.10
CA LEU A 120 -6.33 7.86 6.48
C LEU A 120 -4.83 8.16 6.52
N ALA A 121 -4.17 8.08 5.37
CA ALA A 121 -2.76 8.41 5.22
C ALA A 121 -2.52 9.93 5.36
N GLY A 122 -1.29 10.28 5.72
CA GLY A 122 -0.82 11.65 5.85
C GLY A 122 0.18 12.04 4.77
N ALA A 123 0.51 13.32 4.75
CA ALA A 123 1.57 13.91 3.95
C ALA A 123 2.44 14.82 4.82
N GLY A 124 3.75 14.69 4.68
CA GLY A 124 4.77 15.37 5.48
C GLY A 124 5.79 14.41 6.09
N HIS A 125 6.69 14.95 6.91
CA HIS A 125 7.82 14.26 7.51
C HIS A 125 7.94 14.56 9.02
N ALA A 126 8.62 13.70 9.79
CA ALA A 126 9.04 13.93 11.18
C ALA A 126 7.90 14.39 12.14
N GLY A 127 6.72 13.79 12.03
CA GLY A 127 5.59 14.12 12.91
C GLY A 127 4.92 15.46 12.61
N ARG A 128 5.23 16.09 11.47
CA ARG A 128 4.56 17.31 10.95
C ARG A 128 3.50 17.00 9.89
N SER A 129 3.08 15.75 9.85
CA SER A 129 2.14 15.18 8.90
C SER A 129 0.76 15.80 9.04
N VAL A 130 0.09 16.04 7.92
CA VAL A 130 -1.32 16.42 7.85
C VAL A 130 -2.08 15.41 6.99
N PRO A 131 -3.40 15.23 7.17
CA PRO A 131 -4.16 14.29 6.35
C PRO A 131 -3.95 14.53 4.85
N LEU A 132 -3.63 13.48 4.11
CA LEU A 132 -3.40 13.56 2.66
C LEU A 132 -4.54 14.25 1.89
N PRO A 133 -5.84 13.98 2.13
CA PRO A 133 -6.90 14.68 1.39
C PRO A 133 -6.92 16.18 1.66
N TRP A 134 -6.43 16.65 2.82
CA TRP A 134 -6.32 18.09 3.08
C TRP A 134 -5.29 18.72 2.14
N VAL A 135 -4.11 18.10 2.00
CA VAL A 135 -3.05 18.57 1.10
C VAL A 135 -3.55 18.61 -0.34
N LEU A 136 -4.16 17.53 -0.80
CA LEU A 136 -4.67 17.44 -2.17
C LEU A 136 -5.79 18.45 -2.44
N SER A 137 -6.68 18.69 -1.46
CA SER A 137 -7.78 19.65 -1.59
C SER A 137 -7.33 21.12 -1.67
N ALA A 138 -6.12 21.43 -1.21
CA ALA A 138 -5.61 22.80 -1.22
C ALA A 138 -5.27 23.26 -2.64
N LEU A 139 -4.76 22.36 -3.49
CA LEU A 139 -4.37 22.66 -4.87
C LEU A 139 -4.64 21.46 -5.81
N PRO A 140 -5.90 20.99 -5.96
CA PRO A 140 -6.21 19.73 -6.63
C PRO A 140 -5.76 19.70 -8.10
N ASP A 141 -5.92 20.81 -8.84
CA ASP A 141 -5.49 20.87 -10.23
C ASP A 141 -3.96 20.86 -10.32
N GLN A 142 -3.27 21.69 -9.54
CA GLN A 142 -1.81 21.80 -9.62
C GLN A 142 -1.03 20.62 -9.03
N LEU A 143 -1.65 19.84 -8.14
CA LEU A 143 -1.02 18.68 -7.51
C LEU A 143 -1.29 17.40 -8.28
N VAL A 144 -2.56 17.13 -8.63
CA VAL A 144 -2.98 15.83 -9.13
C VAL A 144 -3.96 15.94 -10.31
N ALA A 145 -3.98 17.07 -11.01
CA ALA A 145 -4.84 17.31 -12.17
C ALA A 145 -6.34 17.03 -11.89
N GLY A 146 -6.82 17.40 -10.70
CA GLY A 146 -8.22 17.21 -10.29
C GLY A 146 -8.60 15.75 -9.98
N ARG A 147 -7.60 14.90 -9.72
CA ARG A 147 -7.80 13.48 -9.35
C ARG A 147 -7.67 13.22 -7.85
N GLU A 148 -7.88 14.22 -6.99
CA GLU A 148 -7.65 14.13 -5.54
C GLU A 148 -8.47 13.03 -4.84
N ARG A 149 -9.60 12.62 -5.41
CA ARG A 149 -10.46 11.55 -4.88
C ARG A 149 -10.12 10.16 -5.40
N GLY A 150 -9.22 10.05 -6.37
CA GLY A 150 -8.96 8.81 -7.12
C GLY A 150 -7.48 8.60 -7.40
N ILE A 151 -6.61 8.97 -6.47
CA ILE A 151 -5.18 8.69 -6.60
C ILE A 151 -4.90 7.18 -6.51
N VAL A 152 -3.80 6.72 -7.12
CA VAL A 152 -3.40 5.31 -7.05
C VAL A 152 -3.26 4.86 -5.60
N LEU A 153 -3.92 3.76 -5.24
CA LEU A 153 -3.75 3.13 -3.93
C LEU A 153 -2.40 2.42 -3.86
N LEU A 154 -1.56 2.87 -2.95
CA LEU A 154 -0.25 2.32 -2.64
C LEU A 154 -0.26 1.80 -1.21
N LYS A 155 -0.03 0.49 -1.07
CA LYS A 155 0.11 -0.17 0.22
C LYS A 155 1.25 -1.17 0.21
N ILE A 156 1.77 -1.43 1.40
CA ILE A 156 2.67 -2.55 1.67
C ILE A 156 1.90 -3.60 2.47
N LEU A 157 2.05 -4.86 2.10
CA LEU A 157 1.76 -6.00 2.94
C LEU A 157 2.99 -6.28 3.79
N ALA A 158 2.80 -6.27 5.11
CA ALA A 158 3.86 -6.41 6.10
C ALA A 158 3.58 -7.63 7.00
N PRO A 159 3.71 -8.86 6.49
CA PRO A 159 3.47 -10.04 7.29
C PRO A 159 4.56 -10.23 8.34
N ARG A 160 4.18 -10.83 9.47
CA ARG A 160 5.12 -11.18 10.53
C ARG A 160 6.10 -12.27 10.09
N PRO A 161 7.29 -12.38 10.69
CA PRO A 161 8.26 -13.41 10.31
C PRO A 161 7.91 -14.82 10.78
N GLU A 162 6.98 -14.99 11.71
CA GLU A 162 6.63 -16.31 12.24
C GLU A 162 5.75 -17.09 11.26
N GLU A 163 6.14 -18.33 10.92
CA GLU A 163 5.31 -19.25 10.11
C GLU A 163 3.91 -19.39 10.71
N VAL A 164 2.88 -19.57 9.87
CA VAL A 164 1.44 -19.60 10.24
C VAL A 164 0.89 -18.24 10.61
N PHE A 165 1.61 -17.54 11.49
CA PHE A 165 1.23 -16.25 12.03
C PHE A 165 1.47 -15.10 11.08
N GLY A 166 2.43 -15.22 10.17
CA GLY A 166 2.69 -14.26 9.10
C GLY A 166 2.11 -14.68 7.75
N ASP A 167 1.54 -15.88 7.64
CA ASP A 167 0.99 -16.32 6.36
C ASP A 167 -0.37 -15.65 6.11
N LEU A 168 -0.55 -15.07 4.93
CA LEU A 168 -1.83 -14.48 4.51
C LEU A 168 -2.85 -15.57 4.14
N TYR A 169 -4.10 -15.16 3.93
CA TYR A 169 -5.15 -16.03 3.40
C TYR A 169 -4.65 -16.76 2.14
N PHE A 170 -5.02 -18.03 1.99
CA PHE A 170 -4.98 -18.65 0.67
C PHE A 170 -6.26 -18.28 -0.04
N GLU A 171 -6.16 -17.37 -1.01
CA GLU A 171 -7.31 -16.73 -1.65
C GLU A 171 -7.13 -16.63 -3.17
N LEU A 172 -8.22 -16.32 -3.87
CA LEU A 172 -8.22 -15.90 -5.27
C LEU A 172 -9.22 -14.76 -5.49
N HIS A 173 -9.14 -14.15 -6.66
CA HIS A 173 -10.01 -13.06 -7.08
C HIS A 173 -10.60 -13.32 -8.47
N GLU A 174 -11.85 -12.95 -8.69
CA GLU A 174 -12.56 -13.04 -9.96
C GLU A 174 -12.27 -11.83 -10.85
N GLU A 175 -12.27 -10.64 -10.26
CA GLU A 175 -12.13 -9.36 -10.96
C GLU A 175 -10.87 -8.59 -10.53
N LYS A 176 -10.53 -8.65 -9.23
CA LYS A 176 -9.37 -7.93 -8.69
C LYS A 176 -8.09 -8.44 -9.36
N ARG A 177 -7.32 -7.52 -9.92
CA ARG A 177 -5.97 -7.79 -10.40
C ARG A 177 -4.99 -7.14 -9.46
N GLU A 178 -3.90 -7.82 -9.20
CA GLU A 178 -2.89 -7.33 -8.28
C GLU A 178 -1.48 -7.72 -8.73
N VAL A 179 -0.54 -6.89 -8.32
CA VAL A 179 0.89 -7.11 -8.54
C VAL A 179 1.63 -6.84 -7.25
N TYR A 180 2.46 -7.80 -6.84
CA TYR A 180 3.36 -7.68 -5.70
C TYR A 180 4.77 -7.34 -6.16
N VAL A 181 5.42 -6.41 -5.47
CA VAL A 181 6.87 -6.16 -5.60
C VAL A 181 7.52 -6.37 -4.25
N VAL A 182 8.47 -7.30 -4.15
CA VAL A 182 9.11 -7.66 -2.88
C VAL A 182 10.05 -6.53 -2.43
N THR A 183 9.82 -6.00 -1.23
CA THR A 183 10.65 -4.93 -0.63
C THR A 183 11.61 -5.45 0.41
N ALA A 184 11.23 -6.52 1.12
CA ALA A 184 12.07 -7.13 2.13
C ALA A 184 11.72 -8.61 2.31
N VAL A 185 12.72 -9.38 2.72
CA VAL A 185 12.59 -10.76 3.19
C VAL A 185 13.24 -10.80 4.56
N ASP A 186 12.50 -11.25 5.57
CA ASP A 186 13.01 -11.35 6.94
C ASP A 186 14.05 -12.47 7.05
N GLU A 187 15.28 -12.11 7.42
CA GLU A 187 16.42 -13.04 7.51
C GLU A 187 16.29 -14.04 8.67
N SER A 188 15.46 -13.77 9.67
CA SER A 188 15.20 -14.72 10.76
C SER A 188 14.25 -15.84 10.34
N ALA A 189 13.30 -15.52 9.44
CA ALA A 189 12.41 -16.48 8.81
C ALA A 189 13.07 -17.23 7.65
N TRP A 190 13.82 -16.50 6.81
CA TRP A 190 14.43 -17.01 5.57
C TRP A 190 15.92 -16.68 5.53
N PRO A 191 16.79 -17.48 6.20
CA PRO A 191 18.22 -17.16 6.36
C PRO A 191 19.04 -17.11 5.08
N ASP A 192 18.54 -17.69 3.98
CA ASP A 192 19.17 -17.64 2.66
C ASP A 192 18.74 -16.41 1.84
N GLY A 193 17.92 -15.53 2.43
CA GLY A 193 17.35 -14.34 1.79
C GLY A 193 16.29 -14.65 0.73
N THR A 194 15.76 -15.87 0.69
CA THR A 194 14.74 -16.30 -0.27
C THR A 194 13.45 -16.64 0.46
N GLY A 195 12.50 -15.70 0.43
CA GLY A 195 11.14 -15.90 0.90
C GLY A 195 10.29 -16.70 -0.07
N ALA A 196 8.98 -16.79 0.18
CA ALA A 196 8.06 -17.44 -0.73
C ALA A 196 6.67 -16.80 -0.79
N ILE A 197 5.97 -17.07 -1.89
CA ILE A 197 4.52 -16.95 -2.03
C ILE A 197 3.98 -18.33 -2.40
N ARG A 198 2.89 -18.75 -1.77
CA ARG A 198 2.13 -19.90 -2.25
C ARG A 198 1.38 -19.45 -3.48
N PHE A 199 1.57 -20.10 -4.63
CA PHE A 199 1.10 -19.59 -5.92
C PHE A 199 0.70 -20.73 -6.83
N GLY A 200 -0.62 -20.96 -6.95
CA GLY A 200 -1.19 -22.06 -7.71
C GLY A 200 -0.92 -23.44 -7.09
N PHE A 201 -1.10 -24.46 -7.92
CA PHE A 201 -1.00 -25.87 -7.51
C PHE A 201 0.35 -26.49 -7.87
N ASP A 202 0.78 -27.46 -7.07
CA ASP A 202 1.97 -28.25 -7.35
C ASP A 202 1.73 -29.17 -8.57
N PRO A 203 2.48 -28.99 -9.67
CA PRO A 203 2.27 -29.80 -10.88
C PRO A 203 2.52 -31.30 -10.66
N ALA A 204 3.44 -31.67 -9.78
CA ALA A 204 3.76 -33.06 -9.47
C ALA A 204 2.67 -33.72 -8.61
N VAL A 205 1.97 -32.94 -7.77
CA VAL A 205 0.80 -33.45 -7.05
C VAL A 205 -0.41 -33.53 -7.97
N ARG A 206 -0.62 -32.54 -8.85
CA ARG A 206 -1.70 -32.60 -9.84
C ARG A 206 -1.57 -33.80 -10.77
N ALA A 207 -0.36 -34.14 -11.20
CA ALA A 207 -0.09 -35.30 -12.05
C ALA A 207 -0.41 -36.67 -11.40
N GLN A 208 -0.77 -36.71 -10.10
CA GLN A 208 -1.17 -37.93 -9.40
C GLN A 208 -2.67 -38.26 -9.58
N TYR A 209 -3.44 -37.38 -10.22
CA TYR A 209 -4.88 -37.52 -10.42
C TYR A 209 -5.20 -37.68 -11.91
N ASP A 210 -6.20 -38.50 -12.23
CA ASP A 210 -6.54 -38.81 -13.63
C ASP A 210 -7.31 -37.67 -14.31
N SER A 211 -7.88 -36.74 -13.53
CA SER A 211 -8.61 -35.59 -14.05
C SER A 211 -8.63 -34.40 -13.09
N ASP A 212 -8.91 -33.22 -13.64
CA ASP A 212 -9.15 -31.99 -12.87
C ASP A 212 -10.30 -32.14 -11.86
N SER A 213 -11.33 -32.92 -12.19
CA SER A 213 -12.45 -33.17 -11.28
C SER A 213 -12.01 -33.97 -10.06
N GLU A 214 -11.16 -34.99 -10.25
CA GLU A 214 -10.61 -35.78 -9.14
C GLU A 214 -9.65 -34.95 -8.29
N PHE A 215 -8.79 -34.16 -8.92
CA PHE A 215 -7.91 -33.23 -8.23
C PHE A 215 -8.70 -32.24 -7.36
N ARG A 216 -9.70 -31.55 -7.95
CA ARG A 216 -10.56 -30.59 -7.23
C ARG A 216 -11.30 -31.26 -6.07
N SER A 217 -11.81 -32.48 -6.27
CA SER A 217 -12.51 -33.24 -5.21
C SER A 217 -11.57 -33.61 -4.05
N ALA A 218 -10.36 -34.07 -4.37
CA ALA A 218 -9.36 -34.42 -3.37
C ALA A 218 -8.86 -33.18 -2.60
N PHE A 219 -8.61 -32.08 -3.31
CA PHE A 219 -8.24 -30.82 -2.69
C PHE A 219 -9.37 -30.28 -1.80
N ALA A 220 -10.63 -30.33 -2.26
CA ALA A 220 -11.78 -29.92 -1.48
C ALA A 220 -11.91 -30.71 -0.18
N SER A 221 -11.65 -32.02 -0.23
CA SER A 221 -11.68 -32.89 0.95
C SER A 221 -10.56 -32.51 1.93
N ALA A 222 -9.33 -32.27 1.44
CA ALA A 222 -8.22 -31.83 2.29
C ALA A 222 -8.48 -30.46 2.96
N VAL A 223 -9.09 -29.51 2.23
CA VAL A 223 -9.48 -28.21 2.81
C VAL A 223 -10.58 -28.39 3.85
N ALA A 224 -11.58 -29.24 3.60
CA ALA A 224 -12.67 -29.49 4.55
C ALA A 224 -12.18 -30.15 5.84
N ASP A 225 -11.27 -31.13 5.73
CA ASP A 225 -10.62 -31.77 6.89
C ASP A 225 -9.81 -30.75 7.70
N TYR A 226 -9.08 -29.86 7.03
CA TYR A 226 -8.36 -28.77 7.68
C TYR A 226 -9.28 -27.76 8.37
N GLU A 227 -10.33 -27.31 7.67
CA GLU A 227 -11.31 -26.35 8.18
C GLU A 227 -11.98 -26.89 9.45
N ALA A 228 -12.33 -28.17 9.48
CA ALA A 228 -12.96 -28.80 10.65
C ALA A 228 -12.09 -28.66 11.92
N VAL A 229 -10.78 -28.88 11.80
CA VAL A 229 -9.84 -28.74 12.94
C VAL A 229 -9.66 -27.27 13.31
N ARG A 230 -9.51 -26.38 12.31
CA ARG A 230 -9.37 -24.93 12.53
C ARG A 230 -10.58 -24.35 13.27
N ARG A 231 -11.79 -24.81 12.94
CA ARG A 231 -13.03 -24.41 13.63
C ARG A 231 -13.05 -24.85 15.09
N LYS A 232 -12.65 -26.10 15.41
CA LYS A 232 -12.51 -26.56 16.80
C LYS A 232 -11.57 -25.64 17.60
N ILE A 233 -10.44 -25.26 17.00
CA ILE A 233 -9.49 -24.36 17.66
C ILE A 233 -10.10 -22.98 17.86
N ASP A 234 -10.72 -22.40 16.84
CA ASP A 234 -11.30 -21.08 16.95
C ASP A 234 -12.42 -21.02 18.00
N GLU A 235 -13.24 -22.07 18.11
CA GLU A 235 -14.27 -22.21 19.15
C GLU A 235 -13.68 -22.31 20.56
N GLU A 236 -12.58 -23.05 20.75
CA GLU A 236 -11.86 -23.12 22.03
C GLU A 236 -11.35 -21.73 22.45
N LEU A 237 -10.69 -21.04 21.52
CA LEU A 237 -10.14 -19.70 21.77
C LEU A 237 -11.24 -18.66 22.00
N ASP A 238 -12.37 -18.75 21.31
CA ASP A 238 -13.50 -17.86 21.51
C ASP A 238 -14.13 -18.05 22.89
N ARG A 239 -14.37 -19.29 23.31
CA ARG A 239 -14.88 -19.59 24.66
C ARG A 239 -13.91 -19.13 25.75
N ARG A 240 -12.60 -19.26 25.53
CA ARG A 240 -11.58 -18.73 26.44
C ARG A 240 -11.62 -17.20 26.48
N ALA A 241 -11.76 -16.53 25.33
CA ALA A 241 -11.92 -15.08 25.24
C ALA A 241 -13.13 -14.57 26.04
N GLU A 242 -14.26 -15.26 25.94
CA GLU A 242 -15.48 -14.93 26.70
C GLU A 242 -15.30 -15.10 28.21
N THR A 243 -14.54 -16.12 28.63
CA THR A 243 -14.32 -16.44 30.04
C THR A 243 -13.30 -15.51 30.71
N GLU A 244 -12.20 -15.21 30.01
CA GLU A 244 -11.07 -14.43 30.55
C GLU A 244 -11.18 -12.92 30.25
N GLY A 245 -12.07 -12.52 29.33
CA GLY A 245 -12.27 -11.12 28.94
C GLY A 245 -11.10 -10.52 28.15
N ARG A 246 -10.25 -11.35 27.51
CA ARG A 246 -9.01 -10.93 26.84
C ARG A 246 -8.88 -11.47 25.41
N ALA A 247 -9.67 -10.94 24.48
CA ALA A 247 -9.56 -11.35 23.07
C ALA A 247 -8.18 -11.10 22.42
N ALA A 248 -7.30 -10.29 23.03
CA ALA A 248 -5.96 -9.99 22.53
C ALA A 248 -4.93 -11.10 22.78
N ASP A 249 -5.20 -12.04 23.70
CA ASP A 249 -4.22 -13.05 24.12
C ASP A 249 -4.29 -14.35 23.27
N ARG A 250 -5.04 -14.35 22.15
CA ARG A 250 -5.31 -15.54 21.33
C ARG A 250 -4.06 -16.29 20.90
N GLU A 251 -2.99 -15.57 20.57
CA GLU A 251 -1.72 -16.16 20.16
C GLU A 251 -1.03 -16.89 21.31
N ALA A 252 -0.98 -16.27 22.50
CA ALA A 252 -0.47 -16.94 23.69
C ALA A 252 -1.29 -18.20 24.01
N TRP A 253 -2.61 -18.15 23.80
CA TRP A 253 -3.48 -19.30 24.04
C TRP A 253 -3.35 -20.42 23.01
N LEU A 254 -2.87 -20.13 21.79
CA LEU A 254 -2.54 -21.18 20.83
C LEU A 254 -1.42 -22.09 21.36
N ALA A 255 -0.47 -21.53 22.11
CA ALA A 255 0.60 -22.31 22.73
C ALA A 255 0.10 -23.23 23.86
N ASP A 256 -1.05 -22.93 24.44
CA ASP A 256 -1.67 -23.70 25.53
C ASP A 256 -2.64 -24.80 25.03
N LEU A 257 -2.86 -24.91 23.71
CA LEU A 257 -3.81 -25.88 23.17
C LEU A 257 -3.38 -27.33 23.46
N PRO A 258 -4.34 -28.27 23.57
CA PRO A 258 -4.02 -29.68 23.71
C PRO A 258 -3.08 -30.16 22.60
N ALA A 259 -2.00 -30.85 22.98
CA ALA A 259 -0.97 -31.29 22.02
C ALA A 259 -1.55 -32.16 20.88
N GLU A 260 -2.58 -32.95 21.17
CA GLU A 260 -3.31 -33.74 20.17
C GLU A 260 -3.98 -32.86 19.12
N LEU A 261 -4.61 -31.75 19.53
CA LEU A 261 -5.29 -30.82 18.62
C LEU A 261 -4.29 -30.03 17.78
N THR A 262 -3.17 -29.61 18.37
CA THR A 262 -2.07 -28.96 17.64
C THR A 262 -1.42 -29.89 16.62
N ALA A 263 -1.25 -31.17 16.96
CA ALA A 263 -0.74 -32.19 16.02
C ALA A 263 -1.74 -32.48 14.89
N GLU A 264 -3.04 -32.56 15.21
CA GLU A 264 -4.11 -32.72 14.22
C GLU A 264 -4.11 -31.54 13.24
N GLU A 265 -4.06 -30.29 13.74
CA GLU A 265 -4.01 -29.07 12.91
C GLU A 265 -2.83 -29.11 11.95
N LYS A 266 -1.63 -29.37 12.47
CA LYS A 266 -0.42 -29.40 11.66
C LYS A 266 -0.50 -30.48 10.58
N SER A 267 -0.98 -31.68 10.93
CA SER A 267 -1.12 -32.77 9.97
C SER A 267 -2.11 -32.42 8.85
N GLN A 268 -3.25 -31.81 9.18
CA GLN A 268 -4.25 -31.43 8.17
C GLN A 268 -3.78 -30.24 7.33
N ARG A 269 -3.09 -29.27 7.94
CA ARG A 269 -2.45 -28.15 7.23
C ARG A 269 -1.40 -28.65 6.24
N ASP A 270 -0.53 -29.56 6.67
CA ASP A 270 0.50 -30.17 5.81
C ASP A 270 -0.15 -30.96 4.65
N ALA A 271 -1.23 -31.71 4.91
CA ALA A 271 -1.98 -32.45 3.90
C ALA A 271 -2.64 -31.53 2.85
N MET A 272 -3.26 -30.43 3.28
CA MET A 272 -3.82 -29.41 2.38
C MET A 272 -2.72 -28.70 1.59
N ASN A 273 -1.65 -28.24 2.26
CA ASN A 273 -0.57 -27.47 1.64
C ASN A 273 0.19 -28.28 0.58
N ARG A 274 0.23 -29.61 0.68
CA ARG A 274 0.80 -30.50 -0.35
C ARG A 274 0.24 -30.23 -1.75
N PHE A 275 -1.01 -29.81 -1.88
CA PHE A 275 -1.61 -29.54 -3.20
C PHE A 275 -1.04 -28.29 -3.88
N THR A 276 -0.40 -27.40 -3.13
CA THR A 276 -0.05 -26.05 -3.57
C THR A 276 1.44 -25.89 -3.82
N ALA A 277 1.82 -25.00 -4.72
CA ALA A 277 3.22 -24.71 -5.03
C ALA A 277 3.72 -23.48 -4.26
N LEU A 278 4.99 -23.50 -3.85
CA LEU A 278 5.69 -22.31 -3.38
C LEU A 278 6.54 -21.75 -4.52
N LYS A 279 6.38 -20.46 -4.80
CA LYS A 279 7.26 -19.68 -5.70
C LYS A 279 8.28 -18.92 -4.83
N PRO A 280 9.59 -19.12 -5.03
CA PRO A 280 10.62 -18.41 -4.27
C PRO A 280 10.64 -16.92 -4.63
N LEU A 281 10.95 -16.07 -3.66
CA LEU A 281 10.92 -14.61 -3.77
C LEU A 281 12.16 -13.95 -3.15
N ARG A 282 12.70 -12.95 -3.83
CA ARG A 282 13.80 -12.07 -3.39
C ARG A 282 13.41 -10.61 -3.56
N VAL A 283 14.10 -9.72 -2.85
CA VAL A 283 13.91 -8.27 -2.97
C VAL A 283 14.03 -7.84 -4.43
N GLY A 284 13.05 -7.06 -4.89
CA GLY A 284 12.93 -6.61 -6.28
C GLY A 284 12.14 -7.55 -7.19
N ASP A 285 11.87 -8.79 -6.80
CA ASP A 285 11.02 -9.70 -7.57
C ASP A 285 9.60 -9.14 -7.68
N VAL A 286 8.97 -9.41 -8.83
CA VAL A 286 7.62 -8.97 -9.15
C VAL A 286 6.74 -10.19 -9.40
N VAL A 287 5.60 -10.26 -8.73
CA VAL A 287 4.59 -11.30 -8.93
C VAL A 287 3.32 -10.67 -9.45
N LYS A 288 3.01 -10.91 -10.73
CA LYS A 288 1.68 -10.65 -11.26
C LYS A 288 0.76 -11.76 -10.81
N VAL A 289 -0.39 -11.42 -10.24
CA VAL A 289 -1.40 -12.40 -9.83
C VAL A 289 -2.56 -12.34 -10.82
N PRO A 290 -2.67 -13.31 -11.74
CA PRO A 290 -3.84 -13.41 -12.61
C PRO A 290 -5.09 -13.71 -11.80
N THR A 291 -6.24 -13.31 -12.33
CA THR A 291 -7.52 -13.70 -11.75
C THR A 291 -7.64 -15.22 -11.69
N LEU A 292 -8.40 -15.70 -10.72
CA LEU A 292 -8.65 -17.11 -10.43
C LEU A 292 -7.41 -17.92 -10.05
N THR A 293 -6.24 -17.29 -9.85
CA THR A 293 -5.03 -17.96 -9.36
C THR A 293 -5.03 -17.98 -7.83
N PRO A 294 -5.10 -19.16 -7.18
CA PRO A 294 -4.99 -19.25 -5.73
C PRO A 294 -3.60 -18.85 -5.26
N HIS A 295 -3.50 -17.96 -4.29
CA HIS A 295 -2.22 -17.48 -3.78
C HIS A 295 -2.28 -17.08 -2.30
N SER A 296 -1.12 -17.03 -1.64
CA SER A 296 -0.95 -16.58 -0.26
C SER A 296 0.49 -16.09 -0.05
N LEU A 297 0.68 -14.81 0.25
CA LEU A 297 1.99 -14.29 0.64
C LEU A 297 2.42 -14.94 1.97
N GLN A 298 3.62 -15.51 2.02
CA GLN A 298 4.08 -16.20 3.22
C GLN A 298 4.74 -15.22 4.20
N HIS A 299 4.81 -15.64 5.46
CA HIS A 299 5.48 -14.96 6.56
C HIS A 299 6.85 -14.36 6.19
N GLY A 300 7.14 -13.20 6.76
CA GLY A 300 8.42 -12.51 6.61
C GLY A 300 8.69 -11.91 5.22
N VAL A 301 7.80 -12.09 4.24
CA VAL A 301 7.94 -11.48 2.91
C VAL A 301 7.11 -10.21 2.83
N ARG A 302 7.79 -9.07 2.75
CA ARG A 302 7.14 -7.76 2.62
C ARG A 302 7.02 -7.39 1.15
N THR A 303 5.84 -6.91 0.74
CA THR A 303 5.59 -6.53 -0.65
C THR A 303 4.86 -5.20 -0.75
N VAL A 304 5.20 -4.40 -1.76
CA VAL A 304 4.27 -3.40 -2.30
C VAL A 304 3.16 -4.13 -3.04
N GLU A 305 1.92 -3.72 -2.84
CA GLU A 305 0.77 -4.24 -3.58
C GLU A 305 0.11 -3.10 -4.37
N PHE A 306 0.06 -3.27 -5.69
CA PHE A 306 -0.81 -2.48 -6.57
C PHE A 306 -2.01 -3.32 -6.95
N GLN A 307 -3.21 -2.74 -6.86
CA GLN A 307 -4.46 -3.43 -7.17
C GLN A 307 -5.44 -2.55 -7.95
N THR A 308 -6.36 -3.18 -8.67
CA THR A 308 -7.58 -2.50 -9.14
C THR A 308 -8.46 -2.08 -7.94
N PRO A 309 -9.29 -1.03 -8.06
CA PRO A 309 -10.10 -0.51 -6.95
C PRO A 309 -11.34 -1.37 -6.66
N VAL A 310 -11.17 -2.69 -6.57
CA VAL A 310 -12.23 -3.66 -6.28
C VAL A 310 -11.87 -4.39 -4.99
N TYR A 311 -12.79 -4.35 -4.01
CA TYR A 311 -12.66 -5.13 -2.78
C TYR A 311 -13.40 -6.46 -2.94
N GLU A 312 -12.69 -7.47 -3.42
CA GLU A 312 -13.22 -8.79 -3.72
C GLU A 312 -12.15 -9.85 -3.42
N ARG A 313 -12.56 -10.96 -2.79
CA ARG A 313 -11.72 -12.12 -2.52
C ARG A 313 -12.59 -13.33 -2.22
N LEU A 314 -12.12 -14.50 -2.62
CA LEU A 314 -12.65 -15.79 -2.19
C LEU A 314 -11.60 -16.47 -1.32
N ILE A 315 -11.88 -16.61 -0.02
CA ILE A 315 -10.96 -17.25 0.92
C ILE A 315 -11.08 -18.77 0.76
N VAL A 316 -10.03 -19.43 0.28
CA VAL A 316 -9.97 -20.89 0.16
C VAL A 316 -9.72 -21.53 1.53
N ALA A 317 -8.71 -21.03 2.23
CA ALA A 317 -8.29 -21.50 3.55
C ALA A 317 -7.49 -20.42 4.28
N PHE A 318 -7.45 -20.50 5.61
CA PHE A 318 -6.62 -19.61 6.42
C PHE A 318 -6.16 -20.30 7.69
N ALA A 319 -4.90 -20.10 8.07
CA ALA A 319 -4.34 -20.74 9.25
C ALA A 319 -4.65 -20.02 10.57
N GLN A 320 -5.25 -18.84 10.47
CA GLN A 320 -5.75 -18.07 11.61
C GLN A 320 -7.26 -17.83 11.48
N LYS A 321 -7.86 -17.18 12.48
CA LYS A 321 -9.30 -16.87 12.45
C LYS A 321 -9.60 -15.79 11.42
N VAL A 322 -10.57 -16.02 10.56
CA VAL A 322 -11.13 -15.00 9.67
C VAL A 322 -12.02 -14.07 10.49
N LEU A 323 -11.72 -12.76 10.48
CA LEU A 323 -12.45 -11.76 11.28
C LEU A 323 -13.58 -11.07 10.52
N THR A 324 -13.53 -11.07 9.19
CA THR A 324 -14.46 -10.30 8.34
C THR A 324 -15.69 -11.08 7.89
N GLN A 325 -15.65 -12.41 7.98
CA GLN A 325 -16.73 -13.31 7.54
C GLN A 325 -16.71 -14.60 8.36
N LYS A 326 -17.85 -15.31 8.39
CA LYS A 326 -18.05 -16.53 9.21
C LYS A 326 -17.67 -17.84 8.50
N HIS A 327 -17.47 -17.80 7.19
CA HIS A 327 -17.23 -18.96 6.35
C HIS A 327 -16.02 -18.73 5.44
N TRP A 328 -15.41 -19.82 5.01
CA TRP A 328 -14.52 -19.82 3.85
C TRP A 328 -15.36 -19.96 2.59
N ASP A 329 -14.86 -19.42 1.49
CA ASP A 329 -15.48 -19.45 0.16
C ASP A 329 -15.04 -20.69 -0.64
N THR A 330 -14.48 -21.69 0.04
CA THR A 330 -13.80 -22.87 -0.53
C THR A 330 -14.57 -23.53 -1.66
N ALA A 331 -15.88 -23.77 -1.51
CA ALA A 331 -16.66 -24.45 -2.54
C ALA A 331 -16.70 -23.65 -3.85
N LYS A 332 -17.00 -22.34 -3.76
CA LYS A 332 -17.04 -21.44 -4.94
C LYS A 332 -15.64 -21.28 -5.53
N ALA A 333 -14.64 -21.07 -4.67
CA ALA A 333 -13.26 -20.97 -5.06
C ALA A 333 -12.79 -22.21 -5.86
N ILE A 334 -13.10 -23.42 -5.39
CA ILE A 334 -12.71 -24.68 -6.02
C ILE A 334 -13.42 -24.89 -7.35
N GLU A 335 -14.60 -24.32 -7.57
CA GLU A 335 -15.23 -24.36 -8.89
C GLU A 335 -14.49 -23.46 -9.90
N LEU A 336 -14.07 -22.27 -9.46
CA LEU A 336 -13.56 -21.22 -10.35
C LEU A 336 -12.05 -21.25 -10.58
N MET A 337 -11.27 -21.72 -9.60
CA MET A 337 -9.81 -21.59 -9.61
C MET A 337 -9.16 -22.18 -10.86
N ASN A 338 -8.15 -21.48 -11.38
CA ASN A 338 -7.24 -21.98 -12.39
C ASN A 338 -6.32 -23.02 -11.76
N LEU A 339 -6.25 -24.20 -12.37
CA LEU A 339 -5.39 -25.28 -11.89
C LEU A 339 -3.97 -25.22 -12.48
N GLU A 340 -3.81 -24.52 -13.60
CA GLU A 340 -2.53 -24.32 -14.27
C GLU A 340 -2.00 -22.92 -13.96
N PRO A 341 -0.71 -22.78 -13.64
CA PRO A 341 -0.10 -21.47 -13.56
C PRO A 341 -0.11 -20.81 -14.95
N GLU A 342 -0.49 -19.54 -15.02
CA GLU A 342 -0.27 -18.79 -16.25
C GLU A 342 1.24 -18.70 -16.54
N PRO A 343 1.67 -18.83 -17.81
CA PRO A 343 3.07 -18.65 -18.17
C PRO A 343 3.54 -17.24 -17.78
N GLU A 344 4.69 -17.16 -17.12
CA GLU A 344 5.31 -15.89 -16.78
C GLU A 344 5.80 -15.20 -18.05
N ALA A 345 5.08 -14.15 -18.48
CA ALA A 345 5.49 -13.32 -19.59
C ALA A 345 6.54 -12.29 -19.11
N PRO A 346 7.60 -12.03 -19.90
CA PRO A 346 8.53 -10.96 -19.58
C PRO A 346 7.79 -9.61 -19.52
N PHE A 347 8.27 -8.70 -18.68
CA PHE A 347 7.74 -7.34 -18.64
C PHE A 347 8.09 -6.59 -19.92
N GLU A 348 7.24 -5.65 -20.31
CA GLU A 348 7.55 -4.74 -21.39
C GLU A 348 8.69 -3.81 -20.94
N VAL A 349 9.81 -3.89 -21.64
CA VAL A 349 10.96 -3.02 -21.40
C VAL A 349 10.73 -1.70 -22.13
N LEU A 350 10.55 -0.63 -21.36
CA LEU A 350 10.35 0.73 -21.87
C LEU A 350 11.69 1.40 -22.22
N VAL A 351 12.70 1.14 -21.41
CA VAL A 351 14.07 1.64 -21.60
C VAL A 351 15.05 0.53 -21.24
N GLU A 352 15.96 0.23 -22.17
CA GLU A 352 17.11 -0.64 -21.95
C GLU A 352 18.36 0.12 -22.38
N SER A 353 19.25 0.40 -21.44
CA SER A 353 20.54 1.02 -21.72
C SER A 353 21.60 0.47 -20.76
N GLU A 354 22.87 0.81 -20.98
CA GLU A 354 23.94 0.29 -20.13
C GLU A 354 23.67 0.64 -18.66
N GLY A 355 23.54 -0.39 -17.82
CA GLY A 355 23.28 -0.24 -16.39
C GLY A 355 21.91 0.32 -15.98
N VAL A 356 20.97 0.53 -16.90
CA VAL A 356 19.61 1.02 -16.59
C VAL A 356 18.56 0.21 -17.35
N CYS A 357 17.61 -0.35 -16.61
CA CYS A 357 16.44 -1.03 -17.15
C CYS A 357 15.16 -0.42 -16.54
N VAL A 358 14.20 -0.07 -17.38
CA VAL A 358 12.87 0.41 -16.97
C VAL A 358 11.81 -0.49 -17.58
N GLU A 359 11.03 -1.12 -16.73
CA GLU A 359 10.02 -2.12 -17.13
C GLU A 359 8.62 -1.67 -16.71
N ARG A 360 7.62 -1.84 -17.58
CA ARG A 360 6.21 -1.72 -17.21
C ARG A 360 5.76 -3.02 -16.55
N ILE A 361 5.62 -2.97 -15.23
CA ILE A 361 5.24 -4.13 -14.40
C ILE A 361 3.73 -4.18 -14.14
N VAL A 362 3.03 -3.05 -14.23
CA VAL A 362 1.56 -2.97 -14.18
C VAL A 362 1.08 -2.19 -15.39
N ASP A 363 0.04 -2.71 -16.04
CA ASP A 363 -0.68 -2.06 -17.14
C ASP A 363 -2.19 -2.22 -16.93
N PHE A 364 -2.75 -1.49 -15.97
CA PHE A 364 -4.18 -1.50 -15.70
C PHE A 364 -4.86 -0.33 -16.43
N PRO A 365 -6.19 -0.38 -16.62
CA PRO A 365 -6.93 0.71 -17.28
C PRO A 365 -6.75 2.07 -16.58
N ASP A 366 -6.64 2.07 -15.26
CA ASP A 366 -6.63 3.29 -14.45
C ASP A 366 -5.21 3.83 -14.17
N PHE A 367 -4.20 2.96 -14.21
CA PHE A 367 -2.81 3.33 -13.96
C PHE A 367 -1.82 2.30 -14.49
N GLU A 368 -0.58 2.73 -14.69
CA GLU A 368 0.58 1.87 -14.93
C GLU A 368 1.61 2.00 -13.81
N VAL A 369 2.46 1.00 -13.67
CA VAL A 369 3.61 1.04 -12.75
C VAL A 369 4.86 0.63 -13.48
N GLN A 370 5.88 1.46 -13.34
CA GLN A 370 7.20 1.26 -13.90
C GLN A 370 8.18 0.88 -12.79
N ARG A 371 8.95 -0.19 -12.99
CA ARG A 371 10.10 -0.55 -12.16
C ARG A 371 11.37 -0.01 -12.80
N TYR A 372 12.12 0.77 -12.04
CA TYR A 372 13.42 1.27 -12.44
C TYR A 372 14.49 0.45 -11.72
N THR A 373 15.42 -0.11 -12.48
CA THR A 373 16.62 -0.80 -11.96
C THR A 373 17.86 -0.11 -12.50
N VAL A 374 18.69 0.43 -11.59
CA VAL A 374 19.89 1.21 -11.93
C VAL A 374 21.11 0.58 -11.27
N ALA A 375 22.08 0.16 -12.08
CA ALA A 375 23.35 -0.37 -11.61
C ALA A 375 24.24 0.73 -11.01
N PRO A 376 25.16 0.38 -10.10
CA PRO A 376 26.15 1.33 -9.55
C PRO A 376 26.90 2.11 -10.63
N GLY A 377 26.99 3.43 -10.47
CA GLY A 377 27.72 4.34 -11.36
C GLY A 377 26.94 4.83 -12.58
N TYR A 378 25.68 4.43 -12.74
CA TYR A 378 24.84 4.85 -13.86
C TYR A 378 23.83 5.93 -13.46
N THR A 379 23.36 6.67 -14.47
CA THR A 379 22.39 7.75 -14.31
C THR A 379 21.06 7.36 -14.93
N VAL A 380 19.97 7.70 -14.25
CA VAL A 380 18.62 7.54 -14.77
C VAL A 380 17.86 8.86 -14.72
N SER A 381 16.94 9.07 -15.66
CA SER A 381 16.02 10.21 -15.63
C SER A 381 14.63 9.74 -15.24
N ILE A 382 14.05 10.38 -14.23
CA ILE A 382 12.63 10.26 -13.91
C ILE A 382 11.89 11.39 -14.66
N PRO A 383 11.00 11.09 -15.62
CA PRO A 383 10.31 12.11 -16.38
C PRO A 383 9.28 12.87 -15.53
N SER A 384 8.94 14.09 -15.96
CA SER A 384 7.83 14.84 -15.35
C SER A 384 6.51 14.11 -15.59
N PRO A 385 5.63 13.91 -14.59
CA PRO A 385 4.32 13.31 -14.81
C PRO A 385 3.41 14.25 -15.62
N SER A 386 2.43 13.69 -16.34
CA SER A 386 1.38 14.50 -16.98
C SER A 386 0.34 15.00 -15.96
N ASP A 387 0.05 14.18 -14.95
CA ASP A 387 -1.01 14.38 -13.96
C ASP A 387 -0.41 14.38 -12.55
N TYR A 388 0.13 13.25 -12.11
CA TYR A 388 0.97 13.09 -10.91
C TYR A 388 1.70 11.75 -11.02
N ALA A 389 2.61 11.47 -10.08
CA ALA A 389 3.11 10.11 -9.88
C ALA A 389 3.18 9.77 -8.40
N VAL A 390 3.08 8.49 -8.06
CA VAL A 390 3.45 7.99 -6.73
C VAL A 390 4.73 7.20 -6.87
N LEU A 391 5.78 7.62 -6.19
CA LEU A 391 7.09 6.96 -6.22
C LEU A 391 7.33 6.26 -4.90
N MET A 392 7.79 5.01 -4.95
CA MET A 392 8.24 4.27 -3.77
C MET A 392 9.63 3.69 -3.97
N GLN A 393 10.48 3.88 -2.96
CA GLN A 393 11.83 3.35 -2.93
C GLN A 393 11.83 1.89 -2.45
N VAL A 394 12.49 1.00 -3.20
CA VAL A 394 12.54 -0.45 -2.89
C VAL A 394 13.92 -0.85 -2.38
N GLN A 395 14.99 -0.54 -3.12
CA GLN A 395 16.35 -0.93 -2.77
C GLN A 395 17.35 0.18 -3.07
N GLY A 396 18.27 0.42 -2.13
CA GLY A 396 19.25 1.51 -2.23
C GLY A 396 18.70 2.79 -1.61
N GLU A 397 19.33 3.92 -1.94
CA GLU A 397 18.93 5.25 -1.47
C GLU A 397 18.63 6.12 -2.68
N LEU A 398 17.48 6.80 -2.69
CA LEU A 398 17.07 7.70 -3.77
C LEU A 398 17.17 9.15 -3.29
N PRO A 399 18.05 9.98 -3.88
CA PRO A 399 18.24 11.37 -3.45
C PRO A 399 17.10 12.28 -3.96
N LEU A 400 15.90 12.07 -3.42
CA LEU A 400 14.67 12.76 -3.83
C LEU A 400 13.94 13.35 -2.62
N GLY A 401 13.62 14.64 -2.69
CA GLY A 401 12.98 15.38 -1.59
C GLY A 401 13.98 16.12 -0.70
N VAL A 402 13.57 16.40 0.54
CA VAL A 402 14.41 17.11 1.53
C VAL A 402 15.50 16.19 2.11
N CYS A 403 15.19 14.91 2.20
CA CYS A 403 16.09 13.85 2.63
C CYS A 403 16.04 12.71 1.58
N PRO A 404 17.12 11.94 1.40
CA PRO A 404 17.08 10.77 0.53
C PRO A 404 16.05 9.75 1.02
N LEU A 405 15.21 9.25 0.10
CA LEU A 405 14.25 8.20 0.39
C LEU A 405 14.99 6.89 0.68
N GLN A 406 14.60 6.30 1.80
CA GLN A 406 15.01 4.96 2.23
C GLN A 406 14.02 3.91 1.73
N ALA A 407 14.38 2.63 1.85
CA ALA A 407 13.50 1.53 1.48
C ALA A 407 12.12 1.67 2.15
N GLU A 408 11.07 1.37 1.39
CA GLU A 408 9.66 1.51 1.79
C GLU A 408 9.23 2.94 2.14
N GLN A 409 10.00 3.97 1.78
CA GLN A 409 9.50 5.35 1.81
C GLN A 409 8.91 5.72 0.45
N ALA A 410 7.88 6.55 0.47
CA ALA A 410 7.19 6.98 -0.72
C ALA A 410 6.93 8.49 -0.74
N VAL A 411 6.79 9.01 -1.97
CA VAL A 411 6.45 10.40 -2.23
C VAL A 411 5.37 10.48 -3.30
N LEU A 412 4.55 11.52 -3.22
CA LEU A 412 3.74 12.00 -4.33
C LEU A 412 4.57 13.01 -5.13
N LEU A 413 4.65 12.83 -6.44
CA LEU A 413 5.20 13.80 -7.38
C LEU A 413 4.05 14.60 -8.00
N PRO A 414 3.91 15.89 -7.67
CA PRO A 414 2.86 16.73 -8.21
C PRO A 414 2.90 16.85 -9.75
N GLN A 415 1.79 17.26 -10.35
CA GLN A 415 1.70 17.56 -11.80
C GLN A 415 2.84 18.48 -12.29
N ASN A 416 3.14 19.52 -11.53
CA ASN A 416 4.15 20.51 -11.90
C ASN A 416 5.56 20.14 -11.44
N TRP A 417 5.76 18.93 -10.90
CA TRP A 417 7.08 18.40 -10.62
C TRP A 417 7.89 18.28 -11.91
N ARG A 418 9.16 18.68 -11.84
CA ARG A 418 10.06 18.63 -12.99
C ARG A 418 10.95 17.40 -12.87
N GLY A 419 11.10 16.71 -13.99
CA GLY A 419 11.96 15.54 -14.12
C GLY A 419 13.34 15.75 -13.50
N LEU A 420 13.88 14.67 -12.95
CA LEU A 420 15.15 14.66 -12.24
C LEU A 420 16.07 13.60 -12.83
N GLU A 421 17.30 13.99 -13.11
CA GLU A 421 18.40 13.06 -13.38
C GLU A 421 19.06 12.64 -12.07
N ILE A 422 19.25 11.34 -11.90
CA ILE A 422 19.75 10.73 -10.67
C ILE A 422 20.95 9.87 -11.04
N GLU A 423 22.12 10.26 -10.54
CA GLU A 423 23.35 9.47 -10.59
C GLU A 423 23.38 8.51 -9.39
N HIS A 424 23.37 7.21 -9.65
CA HIS A 424 23.41 6.20 -8.59
C HIS A 424 24.83 5.89 -8.14
N LYS A 425 25.19 6.29 -6.92
CA LYS A 425 26.53 6.12 -6.33
C LYS A 425 26.64 4.94 -5.35
N GLY A 426 25.54 4.22 -5.12
CA GLY A 426 25.51 3.10 -4.17
C GLY A 426 26.22 1.85 -4.69
N ALA A 427 26.58 0.95 -3.78
CA ALA A 427 27.28 -0.30 -4.12
C ALA A 427 26.37 -1.43 -4.62
N LYS A 428 25.07 -1.39 -4.27
CA LYS A 428 24.04 -2.33 -4.73
C LYS A 428 23.15 -1.63 -5.77
N PRO A 429 22.44 -2.37 -6.65
CA PRO A 429 21.48 -1.76 -7.55
C PRO A 429 20.44 -0.90 -6.82
N LEU A 430 20.11 0.24 -7.40
CA LEU A 430 18.99 1.09 -7.00
C LEU A 430 17.73 0.56 -7.68
N ILE A 431 16.67 0.30 -6.89
CA ILE A 431 15.37 -0.14 -7.37
C ILE A 431 14.29 0.78 -6.78
N PHE A 432 13.46 1.35 -7.64
CA PHE A 432 12.29 2.13 -7.24
C PHE A 432 11.12 1.92 -8.21
N LEU A 433 9.93 2.25 -7.74
CA LEU A 433 8.67 2.08 -8.44
C LEU A 433 8.04 3.45 -8.70
N VAL A 434 7.51 3.65 -9.90
CA VAL A 434 6.78 4.86 -10.27
C VAL A 434 5.40 4.46 -10.78
N ALA A 435 4.36 4.77 -10.03
CA ALA A 435 2.97 4.59 -10.44
C ALA A 435 2.44 5.87 -11.10
N LEU A 436 1.85 5.74 -12.28
CA LEU A 436 1.36 6.82 -13.12
C LEU A 436 -0.12 6.58 -13.45
N PRO A 437 -1.03 7.55 -13.21
CA PRO A 437 -2.42 7.43 -13.61
C PRO A 437 -2.56 7.42 -15.15
N ARG A 438 -3.64 6.81 -15.65
CA ARG A 438 -4.02 6.83 -17.07
C ARG A 438 -5.17 7.79 -17.35
#